data_AF-A0A2C9UFM2-F1
#
_entry.id   AF-A0A2C9UFM2-F1
#
_cell.length_a   1.000
_cell.length_b   1.000
_cell.length_c   1.000
_cell.angle_alpha   90.00
_cell.angle_beta   90.00
_cell.angle_gamma   90.00
#
_symmetry.space_group_name_H-M   'P 1'
#
loop_
_entity.id
_entity.type
_entity.pdbx_description
1 polymer ?
#
loop_
_entity_poly.entity_id
_entity_poly.type
_entity_poly.pdbx_seq_one_letter_code
_entity_poly.pdbx_strand_id
1 'polypeptide(L)'
;MSLVRALLTSQNPLFNSGKPFASPLQFSIYRTLTTSSSPLLEPDAQTVQTKKLSLLFQEAVGLCEKTEPDIEIESHSSGVKKKLWELEREVRDLRKADSKNDEKHQNVETAETGESKSLYAMFTGVKHRKKVETQRREPEEPRIFKELSLDMKMFVNHLYENGYFRDANFLRGDRLDLSCFDDSYGRDFIKFAAKKFGEDHQEIAKWLSGSDLKKVALFGCPSATRRDVFSAKSLRNYFEIKEDTVCGKCVLKHSCKFVNQSVRKGDHKTLNLAVVMRLITLYALEAVHPELPVPDEIKASVSRLLKEVVKLSQTIS
;
A
#
# COMPACT_ATOMS: atom_id res chain seq x y z
N MET A 1 -30.35 -0.32 -69.82
CA MET A 1 -29.24 0.01 -70.74
C MET A 1 -28.13 0.64 -69.92
N SER A 2 -27.19 -0.19 -69.50
CA SER A 2 -26.09 0.10 -68.57
C SER A 2 -24.78 -0.10 -69.35
N LEU A 3 -23.89 0.87 -69.34
CA LEU A 3 -22.54 0.86 -69.93
C LEU A 3 -21.63 1.53 -68.88
N VAL A 4 -20.82 0.84 -68.06
CA VAL A 4 -19.62 -0.01 -68.29
C VAL A 4 -18.34 0.77 -68.67
N ARG A 5 -17.38 0.73 -67.72
CA ARG A 5 -15.88 0.78 -67.79
C ARG A 5 -15.21 2.07 -68.31
N ALA A 6 -14.32 2.75 -67.57
CA ALA A 6 -13.05 2.42 -66.90
C ALA A 6 -11.80 2.74 -67.75
N LEU A 7 -10.70 3.05 -67.04
CA LEU A 7 -9.29 3.30 -67.45
C LEU A 7 -8.97 4.76 -67.85
N LEU A 8 -7.81 5.37 -67.57
CA LEU A 8 -6.63 5.14 -66.72
C LEU A 8 -5.75 6.43 -66.85
N THR A 9 -4.95 6.71 -65.82
CA THR A 9 -3.58 7.29 -65.84
C THR A 9 -3.27 8.77 -66.11
N SER A 10 -2.37 9.24 -65.24
CA SER A 10 -1.21 10.13 -65.47
C SER A 10 -1.40 11.61 -65.11
N GLN A 11 -0.76 12.04 -64.01
CA GLN A 11 0.45 12.89 -64.04
C GLN A 11 0.85 13.33 -62.62
N ASN A 12 2.02 12.86 -62.16
CA ASN A 12 2.92 13.67 -61.33
C ASN A 12 3.74 14.55 -62.29
N PRO A 13 4.21 15.74 -61.88
CA PRO A 13 5.64 15.82 -61.53
C PRO A 13 6.03 16.82 -60.42
N LEU A 14 7.14 16.44 -59.74
CA LEU A 14 8.32 17.22 -59.33
C LEU A 14 8.20 18.24 -58.17
N PHE A 15 8.81 17.96 -57.02
CA PHE A 15 10.23 18.17 -56.63
C PHE A 15 10.47 19.55 -56.01
N ASN A 16 10.70 19.60 -54.70
CA ASN A 16 11.76 20.47 -54.17
C ASN A 16 12.37 19.91 -52.89
N SER A 17 13.70 20.00 -52.84
CA SER A 17 14.64 19.42 -51.90
C SER A 17 15.13 20.45 -50.87
N GLY A 18 15.49 20.03 -49.65
CA GLY A 18 16.55 20.72 -48.89
C GLY A 18 16.44 20.84 -47.36
N LYS A 19 16.70 19.72 -46.65
CA LYS A 19 17.49 19.57 -45.39
C LYS A 19 17.12 20.28 -44.05
N PRO A 20 17.56 19.71 -42.90
CA PRO A 20 16.92 19.84 -41.59
C PRO A 20 17.75 20.63 -40.55
N PHE A 21 17.09 21.14 -39.49
CA PHE A 21 17.78 21.66 -38.30
C PHE A 21 17.06 21.32 -36.98
N ALA A 22 17.83 20.61 -36.13
CA ALA A 22 17.94 20.65 -34.67
C ALA A 22 16.69 20.63 -33.76
N SER A 23 16.57 19.52 -33.02
CA SER A 23 15.96 19.43 -31.68
C SER A 23 16.98 19.75 -30.58
N PRO A 24 16.55 20.07 -29.35
CA PRO A 24 17.23 19.43 -28.23
C PRO A 24 16.34 19.06 -27.01
N LEU A 25 16.90 18.15 -26.20
CA LEU A 25 16.70 17.88 -24.77
C LEU A 25 15.78 16.70 -24.38
N GLN A 26 16.36 15.50 -24.43
CA GLN A 26 16.10 14.44 -23.45
C GLN A 26 17.34 14.26 -22.57
N PHE A 27 17.18 14.47 -21.27
CA PHE A 27 18.17 14.15 -20.24
C PHE A 27 17.99 12.68 -19.82
N SER A 28 18.97 11.84 -20.17
CA SER A 28 19.20 10.53 -19.56
C SER A 28 20.65 10.47 -19.11
N ILE A 29 20.90 10.71 -17.82
CA ILE A 29 22.21 10.51 -17.20
C ILE A 29 22.28 9.04 -16.77
N TYR A 30 22.94 8.23 -17.58
CA TYR A 30 23.56 6.98 -17.12
C TYR A 30 24.88 7.34 -16.43
N ARG A 31 25.04 6.98 -15.15
CA ARG A 31 26.27 7.21 -14.38
C ARG A 31 27.10 5.92 -14.39
N THR A 32 28.03 5.81 -15.33
CA THR A 32 29.12 4.84 -15.30
C THR A 32 30.26 5.38 -14.43
N LEU A 33 30.76 4.55 -13.51
CA LEU A 33 31.95 4.84 -12.70
C LEU A 33 33.20 4.51 -13.53
N THR A 34 34.02 5.52 -13.81
CA THR A 34 35.38 5.32 -14.31
C THR A 34 36.41 5.73 -13.27
N THR A 35 37.31 4.79 -13.03
CA THR A 35 38.54 4.84 -12.24
C THR A 35 39.55 5.76 -12.91
N SER A 36 40.23 6.63 -12.15
CA SER A 36 41.48 7.26 -12.58
C SER A 36 42.41 7.47 -11.40
N SER A 37 43.64 6.97 -11.53
CA SER A 37 44.70 6.98 -10.53
C SER A 37 45.72 8.10 -10.76
N SER A 38 46.26 8.60 -9.64
CA SER A 38 47.63 9.16 -9.43
C SER A 38 47.91 10.64 -9.81
N PRO A 39 48.94 11.33 -9.24
CA PRO A 39 49.93 10.91 -8.22
C PRO A 39 50.21 11.90 -7.04
N LEU A 40 50.97 11.37 -6.08
CA LEU A 40 51.75 11.91 -4.94
C LEU A 40 52.19 13.40 -4.91
N LEU A 41 52.00 14.02 -3.74
CA LEU A 41 52.95 14.94 -3.07
C LEU A 41 52.53 15.16 -1.60
N GLU A 42 53.40 14.75 -0.67
CA GLU A 42 53.46 15.13 0.78
C GLU A 42 54.38 16.38 0.90
N PRO A 43 54.38 17.21 1.98
CA PRO A 43 54.25 16.76 3.37
C PRO A 43 53.51 17.65 4.41
N ASP A 44 53.08 16.95 5.47
CA ASP A 44 53.13 17.26 6.91
C ASP A 44 52.03 18.00 7.72
N ALA A 45 51.79 17.38 8.89
CA ALA A 45 51.16 17.83 10.14
C ALA A 45 49.62 17.88 10.32
N GLN A 46 49.13 16.84 11.03
CA GLN A 46 48.01 16.79 11.98
C GLN A 46 46.58 16.83 11.44
N THR A 47 46.15 15.73 10.82
CA THR A 47 44.73 15.39 10.66
C THR A 47 44.25 14.50 11.80
N VAL A 48 43.33 15.04 12.61
CA VAL A 48 42.44 14.26 13.49
C VAL A 48 41.63 13.35 12.57
N GLN A 49 42.02 12.07 12.48
CA GLN A 49 41.23 11.08 11.78
C GLN A 49 39.95 10.81 12.58
N THR A 50 38.88 11.55 12.27
CA THR A 50 37.55 11.17 12.73
C THR A 50 37.20 9.83 12.08
N LYS A 51 37.20 8.76 12.88
CA LYS A 51 36.70 7.45 12.47
C LYS A 51 35.36 7.64 11.76
N LYS A 52 35.20 7.04 10.56
CA LYS A 52 33.93 7.06 9.84
C LYS A 52 32.80 6.61 10.78
N LEU A 53 31.71 7.36 10.80
CA LEU A 53 30.55 7.08 11.65
C LEU A 53 30.05 5.63 11.51
N SER A 54 30.21 5.02 10.33
CA SER A 54 29.88 3.62 10.10
C SER A 54 30.71 2.67 10.96
N LEU A 55 32.00 2.95 11.18
CA LEU A 55 32.88 2.14 12.02
C LEU A 55 32.59 2.33 13.51
N LEU A 56 32.28 3.56 13.93
CA LEU A 56 31.83 3.81 15.31
C LEU A 56 30.51 3.11 15.59
N PHE A 57 29.60 3.11 14.62
CA PHE A 57 28.33 2.40 14.72
C PHE A 57 28.58 0.89 14.75
N GLN A 58 29.41 0.36 13.85
CA GLN A 58 29.77 -1.05 13.79
C GLN A 58 30.49 -1.54 15.07
N GLU A 59 31.33 -0.69 15.67
CA GLU A 59 32.01 -0.92 16.95
C GLU A 59 31.01 -0.89 18.12
N ALA A 60 30.09 0.09 18.14
CA ALA A 60 29.06 0.23 19.18
C ALA A 60 27.96 -0.85 19.10
N VAL A 61 27.67 -1.39 17.91
CA VAL A 61 26.72 -2.50 17.70
C VAL A 61 27.40 -3.88 17.74
N GLY A 62 28.69 -3.94 18.05
CA GLY A 62 29.41 -5.20 18.26
C GLY A 62 29.63 -6.06 17.01
N LEU A 63 29.61 -5.45 15.82
CA LEU A 63 29.75 -6.12 14.52
C LEU A 63 31.22 -6.16 14.01
N CYS A 64 32.19 -5.93 14.88
CA CYS A 64 33.61 -6.04 14.54
C CYS A 64 34.22 -7.19 15.36
N GLU A 65 34.58 -8.27 14.67
CA GLU A 65 35.16 -9.48 15.27
C GLU A 65 36.57 -9.17 15.82
N LYS A 66 36.79 -9.44 17.10
CA LYS A 66 38.13 -9.65 17.64
C LYS A 66 38.47 -11.13 17.44
N THR A 67 39.68 -11.37 16.94
CA THR A 67 40.21 -12.67 16.52
C THR A 67 40.21 -13.71 17.66
N GLU A 68 39.33 -14.72 17.49
CA GLU A 68 39.32 -16.15 17.89
C GLU A 68 39.67 -16.65 19.33
N PRO A 69 39.22 -17.87 19.74
CA PRO A 69 38.35 -18.85 19.04
C PRO A 69 37.05 -19.21 19.79
N ASP A 70 36.08 -19.70 19.00
CA ASP A 70 34.95 -20.59 19.29
C ASP A 70 34.26 -20.53 20.67
N ILE A 71 33.01 -20.05 20.70
CA ILE A 71 31.83 -20.68 21.32
C ILE A 71 30.54 -19.99 20.79
N GLU A 72 29.77 -20.76 20.02
CA GLU A 72 28.30 -20.80 19.89
C GLU A 72 27.49 -19.49 20.02
N ILE A 73 27.30 -18.77 18.91
CA ILE A 73 26.26 -17.75 18.77
C ILE A 73 25.05 -18.35 18.06
N GLU A 74 24.27 -19.20 18.73
CA GLU A 74 22.97 -19.65 18.21
C GLU A 74 21.81 -19.70 19.22
N SER A 75 22.00 -19.16 20.44
CA SER A 75 20.98 -19.24 21.49
C SER A 75 20.25 -17.92 21.79
N HIS A 76 20.93 -16.77 21.75
CA HIS A 76 20.41 -15.54 22.35
C HIS A 76 19.29 -14.83 21.55
N SER A 77 19.31 -14.90 20.22
CA SER A 77 18.24 -14.32 19.38
C SER A 77 16.89 -15.04 19.57
N SER A 78 16.93 -16.36 19.80
CA SER A 78 15.73 -17.15 20.08
C SER A 78 15.12 -16.80 21.45
N GLY A 79 15.96 -16.55 22.46
CA GLY A 79 15.54 -16.21 23.82
C GLY A 79 14.87 -14.85 23.91
N VAL A 80 15.41 -13.83 23.24
CA VAL A 80 14.80 -12.50 23.19
C VAL A 80 13.46 -12.55 22.44
N LYS A 81 13.38 -13.28 21.32
CA LYS A 81 12.12 -13.48 20.58
C LYS A 81 11.06 -14.18 21.44
N LYS A 82 11.43 -15.23 22.18
CA LYS A 82 10.53 -15.92 23.12
C LYS A 82 10.00 -14.98 24.20
N LYS A 83 10.86 -14.18 24.82
CA LYS A 83 10.46 -13.18 25.82
C LYS A 83 9.54 -12.10 25.24
N LEU A 84 9.83 -11.63 24.02
CA LEU A 84 8.99 -10.65 23.33
C LEU A 84 7.58 -11.22 23.07
N TRP A 85 7.49 -12.49 22.67
CA TRP A 85 6.21 -13.17 22.43
C TRP A 85 5.40 -13.41 23.70
N GLU A 86 6.07 -13.71 24.81
CA GLU A 86 5.44 -13.89 26.11
C GLU A 86 4.83 -12.57 26.60
N LEU A 87 5.59 -11.48 26.49
CA LEU A 87 5.12 -10.13 26.82
C LEU A 87 3.93 -9.70 25.93
N GLU A 88 3.97 -10.00 24.64
CA GLU A 88 2.87 -9.68 23.71
C GLU A 88 1.60 -10.52 23.97
N ARG A 89 1.77 -11.74 24.50
CA ARG A 89 0.63 -12.57 24.95
C ARG A 89 0.01 -11.97 26.20
N GLU A 90 0.84 -11.63 27.18
CA GLU A 90 0.41 -11.02 28.44
C GLU A 90 -0.34 -9.69 28.19
N VAL A 91 0.17 -8.82 27.31
CA VAL A 91 -0.53 -7.56 26.93
C VAL A 91 -1.89 -7.82 26.27
N ARG A 92 -2.02 -8.89 25.46
CA ARG A 92 -3.31 -9.26 24.86
C ARG A 92 -4.30 -9.79 25.89
N ASP A 93 -3.84 -10.59 26.83
CA ASP A 93 -4.70 -11.18 27.87
C ASP A 93 -5.12 -10.12 28.90
N LEU A 94 -4.24 -9.19 29.25
CA LEU A 94 -4.56 -8.02 30.08
C LEU A 94 -5.59 -7.11 29.41
N ARG A 95 -5.44 -6.79 28.11
CA ARG A 95 -6.46 -6.01 27.37
C ARG A 95 -7.83 -6.69 27.36
N LYS A 96 -7.87 -8.02 27.25
CA LYS A 96 -9.11 -8.81 27.31
C LYS A 96 -9.70 -8.86 28.72
N ALA A 97 -8.88 -8.77 29.76
CA ALA A 97 -9.31 -8.70 31.15
C ALA A 97 -9.85 -7.30 31.49
N ASP A 98 -9.23 -6.23 31.01
CA ASP A 98 -9.72 -4.85 31.18
C ASP A 98 -11.09 -4.65 30.52
N SER A 99 -11.27 -5.23 29.32
CA SER A 99 -12.56 -5.23 28.60
C SER A 99 -13.71 -5.93 29.36
N LYS A 100 -13.41 -6.72 30.41
CA LYS A 100 -14.40 -7.39 31.26
C LYS A 100 -14.65 -6.66 32.59
N ASN A 101 -13.81 -5.69 32.95
CA ASN A 101 -13.92 -4.93 34.20
C ASN A 101 -14.57 -3.55 34.01
N ASP A 102 -14.82 -3.11 32.77
CA ASP A 102 -15.38 -1.79 32.45
C ASP A 102 -16.89 -1.60 32.79
N GLU A 103 -17.53 -2.53 33.49
CA GLU A 103 -18.87 -2.29 34.09
C GLU A 103 -18.84 -1.67 35.50
N LYS A 104 -17.67 -1.38 36.09
CA LYS A 104 -17.63 -0.65 37.36
C LYS A 104 -16.38 0.21 37.53
N HIS A 105 -16.63 1.48 37.84
CA HIS A 105 -15.73 2.56 38.27
C HIS A 105 -15.38 3.62 37.22
N GLN A 106 -16.31 4.56 37.03
CA GLN A 106 -15.93 5.96 36.92
C GLN A 106 -15.35 6.41 38.27
N ASN A 107 -14.07 6.75 38.31
CA ASN A 107 -13.64 7.84 39.17
C ASN A 107 -12.44 8.57 38.56
N VAL A 108 -12.56 9.88 38.55
CA VAL A 108 -11.60 10.84 38.03
C VAL A 108 -10.51 11.00 39.08
N GLU A 109 -9.27 10.64 38.76
CA GLU A 109 -8.10 11.17 39.46
C GLU A 109 -7.10 11.74 38.46
N THR A 110 -6.88 13.05 38.60
CA THR A 110 -5.97 13.84 37.79
C THR A 110 -4.55 13.63 38.34
N ALA A 111 -3.76 12.76 37.71
CA ALA A 111 -2.35 12.62 38.01
C ALA A 111 -1.53 13.55 37.09
N GLU A 112 -0.78 14.46 37.71
CA GLU A 112 0.12 15.40 37.03
C GLU A 112 1.16 14.65 36.20
N THR A 113 1.22 14.96 34.90
CA THR A 113 2.15 14.32 33.96
C THR A 113 3.50 15.04 33.98
N GLY A 114 4.52 14.36 34.49
CA GLY A 114 5.92 14.77 34.37
C GLY A 114 6.34 14.89 32.89
N GLU A 115 7.13 15.91 32.58
CA GLU A 115 7.60 16.24 31.23
C GLU A 115 8.38 15.07 30.58
N SER A 116 7.73 14.30 29.71
CA SER A 116 8.40 13.33 28.86
C SER A 116 9.20 14.05 27.77
N LYS A 117 10.54 14.09 27.92
CA LYS A 117 11.45 14.61 26.89
C LYS A 117 11.48 13.66 25.71
N SER A 118 11.27 14.20 24.50
CA SER A 118 11.40 13.45 23.24
C SER A 118 12.80 12.84 23.09
N LEU A 119 12.89 11.60 22.57
CA LEU A 119 14.15 10.91 22.26
C LEU A 119 15.10 11.78 21.41
N TYR A 120 14.56 12.56 20.47
CA TYR A 120 15.35 13.49 19.67
C TYR A 120 16.07 14.56 20.52
N ALA A 121 15.43 15.03 21.59
CA ALA A 121 16.02 16.01 22.50
C ALA A 121 17.11 15.39 23.40
N MET A 122 17.06 14.08 23.64
CA MET A 122 18.13 13.36 24.35
C MET A 122 19.41 13.25 23.53
N PHE A 123 19.31 13.11 22.20
CA PHE A 123 20.48 12.93 21.33
C PHE A 123 21.10 14.24 20.82
N THR A 124 20.31 15.30 20.69
CA THR A 124 20.79 16.56 20.09
C THR A 124 21.10 17.65 21.10
N GLY A 125 20.67 17.53 22.36
CA GLY A 125 20.82 18.59 23.37
C GLY A 125 20.05 19.88 23.09
N VAL A 126 19.38 19.99 21.93
CA VAL A 126 18.63 21.18 21.51
C VAL A 126 17.17 21.04 21.94
N LYS A 127 16.76 21.84 22.93
CA LYS A 127 15.35 22.01 23.30
C LYS A 127 14.66 22.91 22.28
N HIS A 128 14.06 22.34 21.23
CA HIS A 128 13.13 23.10 20.39
C HIS A 128 11.71 23.03 20.95
N ARG A 129 11.22 24.15 21.51
CA ARG A 129 9.79 24.42 21.67
C ARG A 129 9.18 24.72 20.30
N LYS A 130 8.99 23.68 19.46
CA LYS A 130 8.02 23.76 18.37
C LYS A 130 6.70 23.23 18.91
N LYS A 131 5.70 24.11 18.97
CA LYS A 131 4.30 23.74 19.14
C LYS A 131 3.87 23.03 17.84
N VAL A 132 4.32 21.79 17.66
CA VAL A 132 3.73 20.89 16.69
C VAL A 132 2.44 20.47 17.34
N GLU A 133 1.34 21.03 16.88
CA GLU A 133 0.01 20.49 17.10
C GLU A 133 -0.04 19.17 16.35
N THR A 134 0.60 18.15 16.92
CA THR A 134 0.27 16.77 16.63
C THR A 134 -1.17 16.68 17.07
N GLN A 135 -2.11 16.73 16.11
CA GLN A 135 -3.45 16.23 16.34
C GLN A 135 -3.24 14.82 16.89
N ARG A 136 -3.35 14.68 18.21
CA ARG A 136 -3.59 13.39 18.85
C ARG A 136 -4.79 12.88 18.08
N ARG A 137 -4.62 11.76 17.37
CA ARG A 137 -5.78 11.02 16.90
C ARG A 137 -6.64 10.84 18.14
N GLU A 138 -7.84 11.42 18.11
CA GLU A 138 -8.92 11.07 19.01
C GLU A 138 -8.88 9.55 19.20
N PRO A 139 -9.02 9.01 20.41
CA PRO A 139 -9.13 7.57 20.61
C PRO A 139 -10.24 7.09 19.69
N GLU A 140 -9.88 6.45 18.58
CA GLU A 140 -10.88 5.88 17.69
C GLU A 140 -11.60 4.85 18.56
N GLU A 141 -12.92 5.05 18.72
CA GLU A 141 -13.80 4.10 19.38
C GLU A 141 -13.42 2.68 18.95
N PRO A 142 -13.49 1.67 19.84
CA PRO A 142 -13.11 0.30 19.51
C PRO A 142 -13.77 -0.09 18.19
N ARG A 143 -12.99 -0.14 17.11
CA ARG A 143 -13.52 -0.47 15.79
C ARG A 143 -13.93 -1.93 15.86
N ILE A 144 -15.22 -2.17 16.05
CA ILE A 144 -15.78 -3.52 16.02
C ILE A 144 -15.71 -3.95 14.56
N PHE A 145 -14.73 -4.81 14.24
CA PHE A 145 -14.63 -5.39 12.91
C PHE A 145 -15.70 -6.45 12.76
N LYS A 146 -16.54 -6.28 11.73
CA LYS A 146 -17.49 -7.31 11.36
C LYS A 146 -16.77 -8.57 10.89
N GLU A 147 -17.34 -9.72 11.21
CA GLU A 147 -16.84 -11.01 10.73
C GLU A 147 -16.67 -11.01 9.20
N LEU A 148 -15.60 -11.64 8.72
CA LEU A 148 -15.36 -11.80 7.28
C LEU A 148 -16.50 -12.60 6.63
N SER A 149 -16.99 -12.14 5.49
CA SER A 149 -17.94 -12.91 4.69
C SER A 149 -17.32 -14.22 4.20
N LEU A 150 -18.15 -15.22 3.87
CA LEU A 150 -17.68 -16.51 3.36
C LEU A 150 -16.75 -16.35 2.14
N ASP A 151 -17.11 -15.45 1.23
CA ASP A 151 -16.34 -15.20 0.01
C ASP A 151 -15.01 -14.50 0.31
N MET A 152 -14.99 -13.65 1.33
CA MET A 152 -13.76 -13.01 1.78
C MET A 152 -12.84 -14.01 2.47
N LYS A 153 -13.38 -14.91 3.31
CA LYS A 153 -12.61 -16.01 3.92
C LYS A 153 -11.99 -16.92 2.86
N MET A 154 -12.76 -17.28 1.83
CA MET A 154 -12.27 -18.04 0.68
C MET A 154 -11.11 -17.31 -0.02
N PHE A 155 -11.26 -16.01 -0.31
CA PHE A 155 -10.20 -15.24 -0.94
C PHE A 155 -8.94 -15.11 -0.05
N VAL A 156 -9.12 -14.92 1.26
CA VAL A 156 -8.01 -14.86 2.23
C VAL A 156 -7.27 -16.21 2.31
N ASN A 157 -7.98 -17.34 2.34
CA ASN A 157 -7.36 -18.66 2.27
C ASN A 157 -6.57 -18.82 0.96
N HIS A 158 -7.13 -18.40 -0.17
CA HIS A 158 -6.44 -18.45 -1.44
C HIS A 158 -5.15 -17.61 -1.45
N LEU A 159 -5.18 -16.39 -0.89
CA LEU A 159 -3.97 -15.57 -0.74
C LEU A 159 -2.92 -16.24 0.16
N TYR A 160 -3.35 -16.97 1.19
CA TYR A 160 -2.47 -17.74 2.07
C TYR A 160 -1.80 -18.90 1.38
N GLU A 161 -2.56 -19.73 0.67
CA GLU A 161 -2.04 -20.86 -0.09
C GLU A 161 -1.02 -20.42 -1.16
N ASN A 162 -1.22 -19.24 -1.76
CA ASN A 162 -0.29 -18.66 -2.73
C ASN A 162 0.89 -17.88 -2.10
N GLY A 163 1.00 -17.87 -0.76
CA GLY A 163 2.15 -17.30 -0.05
C GLY A 163 2.17 -15.78 0.05
N TYR A 164 1.04 -15.09 -0.14
CA TYR A 164 0.95 -13.64 0.02
C TYR A 164 1.05 -13.18 1.48
N PHE A 165 0.98 -14.10 2.44
CA PHE A 165 1.12 -13.83 3.87
C PHE A 165 2.47 -14.29 4.46
N ARG A 166 3.45 -14.72 3.67
CA ARG A 166 4.75 -15.23 4.21
C ARG A 166 5.47 -14.26 5.13
N ASP A 167 5.35 -12.96 4.88
CA ASP A 167 5.98 -11.90 5.67
C ASP A 167 5.10 -11.42 6.85
N ALA A 168 3.97 -12.08 7.10
CA ALA A 168 3.04 -11.69 8.16
C ALA A 168 3.50 -12.18 9.54
N ASN A 169 3.73 -11.23 10.46
CA ASN A 169 4.14 -11.54 11.83
C ASN A 169 3.06 -12.27 12.66
N PHE A 170 1.81 -12.26 12.22
CA PHE A 170 0.68 -12.85 12.96
C PHE A 170 0.46 -14.34 12.68
N LEU A 171 1.11 -14.92 11.67
CA LEU A 171 0.98 -16.35 11.39
C LEU A 171 1.81 -17.16 12.39
N ARG A 172 1.13 -17.80 13.34
CA ARG A 172 1.74 -18.73 14.29
C ARG A 172 1.70 -20.15 13.71
N GLY A 173 2.70 -20.51 12.91
CA GLY A 173 2.84 -21.86 12.35
C GLY A 173 2.36 -22.00 10.90
N ASP A 174 2.08 -23.23 10.50
CA ASP A 174 1.71 -23.64 9.13
C ASP A 174 0.20 -23.51 8.81
N ARG A 175 -0.61 -23.06 9.78
CA ARG A 175 -2.05 -22.90 9.64
C ARG A 175 -2.48 -21.44 9.72
N LEU A 176 -3.40 -21.06 8.84
CA LEU A 176 -4.05 -19.76 8.87
C LEU A 176 -5.18 -19.74 9.91
N ASP A 177 -5.00 -18.92 10.95
CA ASP A 177 -6.08 -18.61 11.89
C ASP A 177 -6.78 -17.31 11.46
N LEU A 178 -8.05 -17.38 11.06
CA LEU A 178 -8.82 -16.23 10.59
C LEU A 178 -9.07 -15.18 11.69
N SER A 179 -8.92 -15.54 12.97
CA SER A 179 -9.04 -14.59 14.08
C SER A 179 -7.96 -13.50 14.06
N CYS A 180 -6.85 -13.73 13.34
CA CYS A 180 -5.81 -12.71 13.13
C CYS A 180 -6.29 -11.49 12.32
N PHE A 181 -7.48 -11.57 11.72
CA PHE A 181 -8.08 -10.50 10.93
C PHE A 181 -9.17 -9.73 11.69
N ASP A 182 -9.30 -9.92 13.00
CA ASP A 182 -10.25 -9.19 13.85
C ASP A 182 -9.71 -7.86 14.36
N ASP A 183 -8.52 -7.44 13.92
CA ASP A 183 -7.92 -6.15 14.20
C ASP A 183 -7.58 -5.35 12.93
N SER A 184 -7.20 -4.08 13.11
CA SER A 184 -6.83 -3.21 12.00
C SER A 184 -5.58 -3.70 11.26
N TYR A 185 -4.66 -4.35 11.97
CA TYR A 185 -3.38 -4.78 11.41
C TYR A 185 -3.56 -5.93 10.42
N GLY A 186 -4.30 -6.98 10.81
CA GLY A 186 -4.65 -8.08 9.92
C GLY A 186 -5.48 -7.61 8.73
N ARG A 187 -6.47 -6.73 8.94
CA ARG A 187 -7.28 -6.16 7.85
C ARG A 187 -6.43 -5.36 6.84
N ASP A 188 -5.48 -4.58 7.32
CA ASP A 188 -4.57 -3.84 6.44
C ASP A 188 -3.60 -4.77 5.71
N PHE A 189 -3.20 -5.88 6.33
CA PHE A 189 -2.42 -6.92 5.66
C PHE A 189 -3.20 -7.57 4.52
N ILE A 190 -4.49 -7.87 4.71
CA ILE A 190 -5.35 -8.36 3.61
C ILE A 190 -5.40 -7.35 2.46
N LYS A 191 -5.59 -6.05 2.75
CA LYS A 191 -5.61 -5.00 1.71
C LYS A 191 -4.29 -4.96 0.93
N PHE A 192 -3.17 -5.13 1.62
CA PHE A 192 -1.85 -5.18 1.00
C PHE A 192 -1.68 -6.43 0.13
N ALA A 193 -2.01 -7.61 0.66
CA ALA A 193 -1.93 -8.89 -0.04
C ALA A 193 -2.82 -8.90 -1.29
N ALA A 194 -4.06 -8.41 -1.19
CA ALA A 194 -4.99 -8.31 -2.31
C ALA A 194 -4.49 -7.38 -3.43
N LYS A 195 -3.89 -6.24 -3.05
CA LYS A 195 -3.25 -5.35 -4.03
C LYS A 195 -2.09 -6.05 -4.73
N LYS A 196 -1.20 -6.69 -3.97
CA LYS A 196 -0.03 -7.40 -4.50
C LYS A 196 -0.44 -8.52 -5.44
N PHE A 197 -1.43 -9.31 -5.05
CA PHE A 197 -2.06 -10.31 -5.92
C PHE A 197 -2.55 -9.70 -7.25
N GLY A 198 -3.17 -8.51 -7.20
CA GLY A 198 -3.58 -7.82 -8.41
C GLY A 198 -2.42 -7.30 -9.27
N GLU A 199 -1.24 -7.06 -8.69
CA GLU A 199 -0.02 -6.70 -9.43
C GLU A 199 0.59 -7.93 -10.11
N ASP A 200 0.56 -9.08 -9.42
CA ASP A 200 1.16 -10.33 -9.89
C ASP A 200 0.30 -11.04 -10.95
N HIS A 201 -1.02 -10.87 -10.92
CA HIS A 201 -1.97 -11.57 -11.81
C HIS A 201 -2.72 -10.65 -12.78
N GLN A 202 -2.05 -9.62 -13.31
CA GLN A 202 -2.64 -8.57 -14.14
C GLN A 202 -3.41 -9.09 -15.39
N GLU A 203 -3.11 -10.30 -15.86
CA GLU A 203 -3.80 -11.02 -16.94
C GLU A 203 -5.26 -11.37 -16.61
N ILE A 204 -5.62 -11.57 -15.33
CA ILE A 204 -7.00 -11.83 -14.88
C ILE A 204 -7.92 -10.66 -15.23
N ALA A 205 -7.40 -9.44 -15.28
CA ALA A 205 -8.19 -8.22 -15.52
C ALA A 205 -9.07 -8.30 -16.78
N LYS A 206 -8.61 -9.01 -17.81
CA LYS A 206 -9.32 -9.13 -19.11
C LYS A 206 -10.57 -9.99 -19.03
N TRP A 207 -10.65 -10.87 -18.04
CA TRP A 207 -11.67 -11.90 -17.93
C TRP A 207 -12.73 -11.59 -16.87
N LEU A 208 -12.53 -10.54 -16.07
CA LEU A 208 -13.48 -10.14 -15.04
C LEU A 208 -14.79 -9.61 -15.63
N SER A 209 -15.89 -9.84 -14.90
CA SER A 209 -17.21 -9.33 -15.19
C SER A 209 -17.22 -7.81 -15.30
N GLY A 210 -17.22 -7.31 -16.54
CA GLY A 210 -17.28 -5.87 -16.82
C GLY A 210 -18.56 -5.21 -16.31
N SER A 211 -19.68 -5.96 -16.24
CA SER A 211 -20.95 -5.45 -15.72
C SER A 211 -20.88 -5.22 -14.21
N ASP A 212 -20.32 -6.16 -13.45
CA ASP A 212 -20.13 -6.03 -12.00
C ASP A 212 -19.09 -4.95 -11.66
N LEU A 213 -17.99 -4.88 -12.41
CA LEU A 213 -17.00 -3.80 -12.26
C LEU A 213 -17.60 -2.42 -12.53
N LYS A 214 -18.45 -2.31 -13.55
CA LYS A 214 -19.15 -1.04 -13.86
C LYS A 214 -20.11 -0.63 -12.74
N LYS A 215 -20.81 -1.58 -12.11
CA LYS A 215 -21.64 -1.29 -10.92
C LYS A 215 -20.80 -0.74 -9.76
N VAL A 216 -19.66 -1.38 -9.47
CA VAL A 216 -18.71 -0.90 -8.43
C VAL A 216 -18.16 0.49 -8.78
N ALA A 217 -17.84 0.75 -10.05
CA ALA A 217 -17.34 2.04 -10.52
C ALA A 217 -18.37 3.17 -10.34
N LEU A 218 -19.64 2.90 -10.68
CA LEU A 218 -20.76 3.84 -10.56
C LEU A 218 -21.17 4.11 -9.11
N PHE A 219 -20.99 3.14 -8.21
CA PHE A 219 -21.32 3.31 -6.80
C PHE A 219 -20.50 4.45 -6.14
N GLY A 220 -19.19 4.52 -6.41
CA GLY A 220 -18.38 5.65 -5.99
C GLY A 220 -17.05 5.27 -5.34
N CYS A 221 -16.52 6.20 -4.55
CA CYS A 221 -15.27 6.01 -3.80
C CYS A 221 -15.61 5.40 -2.42
N PRO A 222 -14.89 4.34 -1.97
CA PRO A 222 -15.17 3.73 -0.67
C PRO A 222 -14.78 4.64 0.51
N SER A 223 -13.82 5.56 0.32
CA SER A 223 -13.43 6.55 1.31
C SER A 223 -12.97 7.86 0.66
N ALA A 224 -12.77 8.91 1.46
CA ALA A 224 -12.21 10.19 1.03
C ALA A 224 -10.67 10.22 0.99
N THR A 225 -9.99 9.09 1.25
CA THR A 225 -8.53 9.05 1.21
C THR A 225 -8.02 9.16 -0.22
N ARG A 226 -6.86 9.81 -0.41
CA ARG A 226 -6.26 10.01 -1.74
C ARG A 226 -6.12 8.69 -2.52
N ARG A 227 -5.68 7.62 -1.86
CA ARG A 227 -5.43 6.32 -2.51
C ARG A 227 -6.73 5.71 -3.04
N ASP A 228 -7.78 5.73 -2.23
CA ASP A 228 -9.05 5.10 -2.55
C ASP A 228 -9.82 5.90 -3.59
N VAL A 229 -9.79 7.23 -3.46
CA VAL A 229 -10.38 8.14 -4.45
C VAL A 229 -9.70 7.97 -5.80
N PHE A 230 -8.37 7.97 -5.86
CA PHE A 230 -7.66 7.81 -7.14
C PHE A 230 -7.90 6.42 -7.75
N SER A 231 -7.95 5.36 -6.93
CA SER A 231 -8.28 4.02 -7.42
C SER A 231 -9.69 3.96 -8.01
N ALA A 232 -10.70 4.51 -7.32
CA ALA A 232 -12.08 4.51 -7.79
C ALA A 232 -12.24 5.35 -9.08
N LYS A 233 -11.57 6.50 -9.15
CA LYS A 233 -11.54 7.34 -10.34
C LYS A 233 -10.82 6.69 -11.52
N SER A 234 -9.74 5.95 -11.24
CA SER A 234 -9.02 5.18 -12.27
C SER A 234 -9.92 4.09 -12.86
N LEU A 235 -10.71 3.39 -12.03
CA LEU A 235 -11.69 2.41 -12.50
C LEU A 235 -12.79 3.07 -13.35
N ARG A 236 -13.30 4.24 -12.94
CA ARG A 236 -14.28 4.99 -13.74
C ARG A 236 -13.73 5.48 -15.06
N ASN A 237 -12.47 5.91 -15.08
CA ASN A 237 -11.78 6.34 -16.30
C ASN A 237 -11.66 5.19 -17.31
N TYR A 238 -11.46 3.93 -16.86
CA TYR A 238 -11.49 2.75 -17.74
C TYR A 238 -12.85 2.54 -18.42
N PHE A 239 -13.96 2.86 -17.73
CA PHE A 239 -15.31 2.77 -18.30
C PHE A 239 -15.79 4.07 -18.96
N GLU A 240 -14.91 5.06 -19.14
CA GLU A 240 -15.24 6.38 -19.69
C GLU A 240 -16.40 7.08 -18.95
N ILE A 241 -16.54 6.81 -17.65
CA ILE A 241 -17.56 7.42 -16.80
C ILE A 241 -17.08 8.81 -16.38
N LYS A 242 -17.88 9.84 -16.65
CA LYS A 242 -17.56 11.21 -16.24
C LYS A 242 -17.66 11.38 -14.73
N GLU A 243 -16.64 11.99 -14.12
CA GLU A 243 -16.54 12.11 -12.67
C GLU A 243 -17.63 12.99 -12.04
N ASP A 244 -18.14 13.98 -12.77
CA ASP A 244 -19.25 14.83 -12.35
C ASP A 244 -20.53 14.05 -12.06
N THR A 245 -20.80 12.99 -12.83
CA THR A 245 -22.00 12.15 -12.66
C THR A 245 -22.01 11.39 -11.33
N VAL A 246 -20.84 10.90 -10.91
CA VAL A 246 -20.67 10.10 -9.68
C VAL A 246 -20.36 11.00 -8.48
N CYS A 247 -19.38 11.90 -8.61
CA CYS A 247 -19.04 12.85 -7.55
C CYS A 247 -20.17 13.85 -7.27
N GLY A 248 -21.03 14.15 -8.24
CA GLY A 248 -22.18 15.04 -8.07
C GLY A 248 -23.21 14.50 -7.07
N LYS A 249 -23.39 13.17 -7.02
CA LYS A 249 -24.30 12.46 -6.12
C LYS A 249 -23.60 11.84 -4.89
N CYS A 250 -22.30 12.06 -4.75
CA CYS A 250 -21.49 11.42 -3.72
C CYS A 250 -21.76 12.03 -2.34
N VAL A 251 -22.09 11.18 -1.36
CA VAL A 251 -22.30 11.60 0.04
C VAL A 251 -21.04 12.24 0.62
N LEU A 252 -19.86 11.71 0.26
CA LEU A 252 -18.56 12.19 0.72
C LEU A 252 -18.05 13.44 -0.02
N LYS A 253 -18.87 14.06 -0.89
CA LYS A 253 -18.44 15.21 -1.71
C LYS A 253 -17.94 16.37 -0.86
N HIS A 254 -18.59 16.62 0.28
CA HIS A 254 -18.27 17.74 1.17
C HIS A 254 -16.91 17.58 1.88
N SER A 255 -16.47 16.33 2.13
CA SER A 255 -15.21 16.00 2.80
C SER A 255 -14.08 15.59 1.83
N CYS A 256 -14.39 15.40 0.55
CA CYS A 256 -13.43 14.97 -0.47
C CYS A 256 -12.63 16.15 -1.03
N LYS A 257 -11.30 16.07 -1.01
CA LYS A 257 -10.40 17.08 -1.61
C LYS A 257 -10.25 16.97 -3.13
N PHE A 258 -10.80 15.93 -3.75
CA PHE A 258 -10.57 15.56 -5.15
C PHE A 258 -11.88 15.47 -5.95
N VAL A 259 -12.89 16.27 -5.56
CA VAL A 259 -14.20 16.31 -6.22
C VAL A 259 -14.03 16.65 -7.70
N ASN A 260 -14.68 15.88 -8.57
CA ASN A 260 -14.65 16.05 -10.04
C ASN A 260 -13.26 16.07 -10.69
N GLN A 261 -12.19 15.81 -9.92
CA GLN A 261 -10.85 15.72 -10.48
C GLN A 261 -10.70 14.42 -11.28
N SER A 262 -10.17 14.51 -12.49
CA SER A 262 -9.77 13.34 -13.26
C SER A 262 -8.41 12.83 -12.81
N VAL A 263 -8.21 11.52 -12.90
CA VAL A 263 -6.87 10.91 -12.72
C VAL A 263 -6.07 11.19 -13.99
N ARG A 264 -4.76 11.45 -13.86
CA ARG A 264 -3.85 11.72 -14.99
C ARG A 264 -4.09 10.68 -16.09
N LYS A 265 -4.18 11.17 -17.34
CA LYS A 265 -4.37 10.37 -18.57
C LYS A 265 -3.22 9.36 -18.74
N GLY A 266 -3.29 8.23 -18.05
CA GLY A 266 -2.57 7.01 -18.43
C GLY A 266 -3.32 6.29 -19.54
N ASP A 267 -2.81 5.13 -19.96
CA ASP A 267 -3.55 4.24 -20.85
C ASP A 267 -4.84 3.78 -20.16
N HIS A 268 -5.96 4.36 -20.59
CA HIS A 268 -7.32 4.04 -20.17
C HIS A 268 -7.83 2.74 -20.82
N LYS A 269 -7.05 2.17 -21.73
CA LYS A 269 -7.40 0.98 -22.50
C LYS A 269 -7.22 -0.32 -21.71
N THR A 270 -6.41 -0.29 -20.65
CA THR A 270 -6.06 -1.48 -19.87
C THR A 270 -6.56 -1.34 -18.44
N LEU A 271 -7.42 -2.28 -18.04
CA LEU A 271 -7.91 -2.36 -16.66
C LEU A 271 -6.76 -2.76 -15.74
N ASN A 272 -6.43 -1.93 -14.75
CA ASN A 272 -5.40 -2.27 -13.75
C ASN A 272 -6.02 -3.14 -12.64
N LEU A 273 -5.56 -4.39 -12.51
CA LEU A 273 -6.13 -5.33 -11.55
C LEU A 273 -5.78 -4.95 -10.10
N ALA A 274 -4.59 -4.44 -9.83
CA ALA A 274 -4.23 -3.96 -8.49
C ALA A 274 -5.18 -2.86 -7.98
N VAL A 275 -5.63 -1.97 -8.87
CA VAL A 275 -6.66 -0.95 -8.59
C VAL A 275 -8.01 -1.60 -8.28
N VAL A 276 -8.42 -2.57 -9.09
CA VAL A 276 -9.67 -3.32 -8.92
C VAL A 276 -9.67 -4.07 -7.59
N MET A 277 -8.62 -4.84 -7.30
CA MET A 277 -8.48 -5.60 -6.07
C MET A 277 -8.49 -4.72 -4.84
N ARG A 278 -7.85 -3.54 -4.88
CA ARG A 278 -7.96 -2.56 -3.79
C ARG A 278 -9.42 -2.18 -3.52
N LEU A 279 -10.17 -1.83 -4.55
CA LEU A 279 -11.56 -1.37 -4.40
C LEU A 279 -12.48 -2.47 -3.90
N ILE A 280 -12.43 -3.64 -4.55
CA ILE A 280 -13.26 -4.80 -4.19
C ILE A 280 -12.96 -5.22 -2.75
N THR A 281 -11.68 -5.25 -2.35
CA THR A 281 -11.28 -5.61 -0.98
C THR A 281 -11.81 -4.63 0.06
N LEU A 282 -11.81 -3.32 -0.23
CA LEU A 282 -12.40 -2.33 0.69
C LEU A 282 -13.90 -2.55 0.89
N TYR A 283 -14.64 -2.81 -0.18
CA TYR A 283 -16.07 -3.11 -0.08
C TYR A 283 -16.34 -4.46 0.61
N ALA A 284 -15.55 -5.49 0.32
CA ALA A 284 -15.70 -6.82 0.90
C ALA A 284 -15.38 -6.86 2.40
N LEU A 285 -14.40 -6.06 2.85
CA LEU A 285 -14.07 -5.90 4.26
C LEU A 285 -15.02 -4.96 5.00
N GLU A 286 -16.01 -4.36 4.30
CA GLU A 286 -16.84 -3.27 4.79
C GLU A 286 -16.00 -2.10 5.37
N ALA A 287 -14.78 -1.92 4.85
CA ALA A 287 -13.83 -0.87 5.25
C ALA A 287 -14.09 0.44 4.49
N VAL A 288 -15.36 0.86 4.45
CA VAL A 288 -15.85 2.06 3.79
C VAL A 288 -16.04 3.21 4.79
N HIS A 289 -16.26 4.43 4.29
CA HIS A 289 -16.59 5.56 5.16
C HIS A 289 -17.90 5.27 5.93
N PRO A 290 -18.00 5.59 7.24
CA PRO A 290 -19.18 5.28 8.06
C PRO A 290 -20.50 5.84 7.49
N GLU A 291 -20.43 7.01 6.86
CA GLU A 291 -21.59 7.67 6.21
C GLU A 291 -21.99 7.06 4.85
N LEU A 292 -21.28 6.04 4.37
CA LEU A 292 -21.52 5.43 3.06
C LEU A 292 -22.23 4.08 3.22
N PRO A 293 -23.57 4.04 3.16
CA PRO A 293 -24.29 2.77 3.14
C PRO A 293 -24.04 2.05 1.81
N VAL A 294 -23.54 0.81 1.88
CA VAL A 294 -23.29 -0.02 0.69
C VAL A 294 -24.51 -0.88 0.40
N PRO A 295 -25.21 -0.68 -0.75
CA PRO A 295 -26.36 -1.50 -1.13
C PRO A 295 -26.00 -2.98 -1.32
N ASP A 296 -26.94 -3.88 -1.03
CA ASP A 296 -26.74 -5.33 -1.17
C ASP A 296 -26.40 -5.74 -2.61
N GLU A 297 -26.90 -5.00 -3.61
CA GLU A 297 -26.53 -5.22 -5.01
C GLU A 297 -25.02 -5.06 -5.24
N ILE A 298 -24.40 -4.05 -4.61
CA ILE A 298 -22.96 -3.81 -4.72
C ILE A 298 -22.19 -4.89 -3.96
N LYS A 299 -22.66 -5.29 -2.78
CA LYS A 299 -22.07 -6.41 -2.03
C LYS A 299 -22.11 -7.72 -2.82
N ALA A 300 -23.22 -7.99 -3.51
CA ALA A 300 -23.36 -9.16 -4.37
C ALA A 300 -22.44 -9.10 -5.60
N SER A 301 -22.28 -7.94 -6.23
CA SER A 301 -21.29 -7.75 -7.32
C SER A 301 -19.87 -7.97 -6.84
N VAL A 302 -19.50 -7.44 -5.67
CA VAL A 302 -18.18 -7.64 -5.04
C VAL A 302 -17.94 -9.11 -4.72
N SER A 303 -18.92 -9.81 -4.16
CA SER A 303 -18.89 -11.26 -3.91
C SER A 303 -18.63 -12.07 -5.18
N ARG A 304 -19.35 -11.79 -6.27
CA ARG A 304 -19.15 -12.46 -7.56
C ARG A 304 -17.74 -12.20 -8.12
N LEU A 305 -17.28 -10.95 -8.08
CA LEU A 305 -15.95 -10.61 -8.57
C LEU A 305 -14.84 -11.31 -7.77
N LEU A 306 -14.96 -11.42 -6.43
CA LEU A 306 -13.99 -12.18 -5.63
C LEU A 306 -13.93 -13.67 -6.03
N LYS A 307 -15.09 -14.31 -6.23
CA LYS A 307 -15.16 -15.70 -6.71
C LYS A 307 -14.52 -15.86 -8.08
N GLU A 308 -14.81 -14.93 -8.98
CA GLU A 308 -14.27 -14.93 -10.34
C GLU A 308 -12.75 -14.79 -10.32
N VAL A 309 -12.21 -13.87 -9.52
CA VAL A 309 -10.76 -13.69 -9.34
C VAL A 309 -10.08 -14.98 -8.88
N VAL A 310 -10.61 -15.63 -7.84
CA VAL A 310 -10.05 -16.89 -7.30
C VAL A 310 -10.12 -18.02 -8.33
N LYS A 311 -11.24 -18.12 -9.07
CA LYS A 311 -11.40 -19.15 -10.10
C LYS A 311 -10.41 -18.93 -11.25
N LEU A 312 -10.22 -17.69 -11.67
CA LEU A 312 -9.35 -17.35 -12.80
C LEU A 312 -7.87 -17.53 -12.45
N SER A 313 -7.42 -17.18 -11.24
CA SER A 313 -6.04 -17.42 -10.83
C SER A 313 -5.66 -18.89 -10.83
N GLN A 314 -6.59 -19.78 -10.46
CA GLN A 314 -6.39 -21.23 -10.50
C GLN A 314 -6.35 -21.80 -11.92
N THR A 315 -6.94 -21.11 -12.89
CA THR A 315 -7.04 -21.59 -14.29
C THR A 315 -5.87 -21.10 -15.14
N ILE A 316 -5.27 -19.98 -14.77
CA ILE A 316 -4.21 -19.30 -15.53
C ILE A 316 -2.81 -19.64 -14.99
N SER A 317 -2.72 -20.18 -13.77
CA SER A 317 -1.46 -20.65 -13.17
C SER A 317 -0.96 -21.97 -13.76
#